data_AF-A0A7J2MUV2-F1
#
_entry.id   AF-A0A7J2MUV2-F1
#
_cell.length_a   1.000
_cell.length_b   1.000
_cell.length_c   1.000
_cell.angle_alpha   90.00
_cell.angle_beta   90.00
_cell.angle_gamma   90.00
#
_symmetry.space_group_name_H-M   'P 1'
#
loop_
_entity.id
_entity.type
_entity.pdbx_description
1 polymer ?
#
loop_
_entity_poly.entity_id
_entity_poly.type
_entity_poly.pdbx_seq_one_letter_code
_entity_poly.pdbx_strand_id
1 'polypeptide(L)'
;MKKLGLLLIILLFSSAVAAVEKPEWKIGMYWKYQVTPAGYNFTVEITGRENITVDIDNKNYEVWNLTQTTEGKTIVEKMYTYVRVDDLADVMQITYLKNKQKMKDIYSPPIPFIRYGVSVGDKWNASYQLLSYDGKKWQITVVKENCECKSKEKIKIPIG
;
A
#
# COMPACT_ATOMS: atom_id res chain seq x y z
N MET A 1 -42.74 52.05 -1.75
CA MET A 1 -42.98 50.64 -1.39
C MET A 1 -41.80 49.80 -1.85
N LYS A 2 -41.15 49.11 -0.91
CA LYS A 2 -40.05 48.17 -1.15
C LYS A 2 -40.60 46.92 -1.87
N LYS A 3 -39.97 46.47 -2.96
CA LYS A 3 -39.91 45.03 -3.28
C LYS A 3 -38.54 44.67 -3.84
N LEU A 4 -37.81 44.05 -2.92
CA LEU A 4 -36.63 43.22 -3.04
C LEU A 4 -36.81 42.18 -4.16
N GLY A 5 -35.96 42.22 -5.20
CA GLY A 5 -35.82 41.16 -6.19
C GLY A 5 -34.60 40.32 -5.84
N LEU A 6 -34.86 39.16 -5.26
CA LEU A 6 -33.91 38.27 -4.59
C LEU A 6 -32.86 37.68 -5.57
N LEU A 7 -31.60 37.72 -5.13
CA LEU A 7 -30.41 37.10 -5.73
C LEU A 7 -30.63 35.59 -6.01
N LEU A 8 -30.41 35.14 -7.24
CA LEU A 8 -30.30 33.72 -7.57
C LEU A 8 -28.88 33.24 -7.26
N ILE A 9 -28.67 32.66 -6.07
CA ILE A 9 -27.39 32.04 -5.69
C ILE A 9 -27.36 30.64 -6.33
N ILE A 10 -26.56 30.50 -7.40
CA ILE A 10 -26.21 29.20 -7.97
C ILE A 10 -25.25 28.53 -6.99
N LEU A 11 -25.77 27.65 -6.13
CA LEU A 11 -24.97 26.74 -5.32
C LEU A 11 -24.35 25.68 -6.25
N LEU A 12 -23.20 26.01 -6.84
CA LEU A 12 -22.25 25.03 -7.35
C LEU A 12 -21.66 24.28 -6.14
N PHE A 13 -22.40 23.29 -5.63
CA PHE A 13 -21.78 22.26 -4.82
C PHE A 13 -20.91 21.42 -5.74
N SER A 14 -19.66 21.87 -5.95
CA SER A 14 -18.59 20.98 -6.34
C SER A 14 -18.45 19.95 -5.22
N SER A 15 -19.13 18.81 -5.36
CA SER A 15 -18.79 17.61 -4.61
C SER A 15 -17.39 17.20 -5.04
N ALA A 16 -16.39 17.81 -4.40
CA ALA A 16 -15.03 17.35 -4.44
C ALA A 16 -15.05 15.95 -3.84
N VAL A 17 -15.22 14.96 -4.71
CA VAL A 17 -14.99 13.55 -4.40
C VAL A 17 -13.51 13.48 -4.07
N ALA A 18 -13.19 13.49 -2.77
CA ALA A 18 -11.82 13.25 -2.35
C ALA A 18 -11.44 11.84 -2.85
N ALA A 19 -10.71 11.79 -3.96
CA ALA A 19 -9.92 10.62 -4.28
C ALA A 19 -8.92 10.45 -3.13
N VAL A 20 -8.63 9.21 -2.75
CA VAL A 20 -7.43 8.98 -1.94
C VAL A 20 -6.28 9.33 -2.88
N GLU A 21 -5.70 10.50 -2.68
CA GLU A 21 -4.56 10.95 -3.46
C GLU A 21 -3.34 10.10 -3.08
N LYS A 22 -2.48 9.89 -4.08
CA LYS A 22 -1.23 9.21 -3.88
C LYS A 22 -0.41 9.98 -2.84
N PRO A 23 0.15 9.33 -1.81
CA PRO A 23 0.89 10.01 -0.77
C PRO A 23 2.20 10.61 -1.30
N GLU A 24 2.56 11.78 -0.79
CA GLU A 24 3.88 12.40 -1.01
C GLU A 24 4.93 11.77 -0.08
N TRP A 25 5.43 10.60 -0.46
CA TRP A 25 6.43 9.88 0.32
C TRP A 25 7.81 10.54 0.28
N LYS A 26 8.47 10.54 1.45
CA LYS A 26 9.84 11.00 1.65
C LYS A 26 10.60 9.97 2.49
N ILE A 27 11.89 9.81 2.21
CA ILE A 27 12.78 8.98 3.03
C ILE A 27 12.76 9.51 4.47
N GLY A 28 12.67 8.60 5.44
CA GLY A 28 12.55 8.88 6.87
C GLY A 28 11.12 9.04 7.37
N MET A 29 10.10 9.10 6.49
CA MET A 29 8.71 8.99 6.92
C MET A 29 8.44 7.61 7.51
N TYR A 30 7.71 7.56 8.62
CA TYR A 30 7.36 6.31 9.27
C TYR A 30 5.95 6.35 9.88
N TRP A 31 5.38 5.15 10.06
CA TRP A 31 4.12 4.92 10.73
C TRP A 31 4.29 3.83 11.77
N LYS A 32 3.64 4.00 12.93
CA LYS A 32 3.60 3.00 14.00
C LYS A 32 2.17 2.50 14.15
N TYR A 33 2.04 1.19 14.21
CA TYR A 33 0.76 0.51 14.32
C TYR A 33 0.77 -0.39 15.54
N GLN A 34 -0.35 -0.40 16.24
CA GLN A 34 -0.65 -1.36 17.30
C GLN A 34 -1.71 -2.33 16.78
N VAL A 35 -1.41 -3.62 16.82
CA VAL A 35 -2.32 -4.66 16.33
C VAL A 35 -3.01 -5.34 17.51
N THR A 36 -4.29 -5.00 17.70
CA THR A 36 -5.18 -5.60 18.69
C THR A 36 -6.23 -6.49 18.03
N PRO A 37 -6.57 -7.67 18.60
CA PRO A 37 -6.09 -8.22 19.86
C PRO A 37 -4.78 -9.04 19.73
N ALA A 38 -4.16 -9.08 18.56
CA ALA A 38 -2.97 -9.92 18.29
C ALA A 38 -1.77 -9.63 19.21
N GLY A 39 -1.68 -8.42 19.78
CA GLY A 39 -0.72 -8.10 20.84
C GLY A 39 0.70 -7.88 20.32
N TYR A 40 0.83 -7.29 19.14
CA TYR A 40 2.12 -6.84 18.60
C TYR A 40 1.99 -5.45 17.99
N ASN A 41 3.12 -4.74 17.96
CA ASN A 41 3.25 -3.47 17.29
C ASN A 41 4.16 -3.65 16.08
N PHE A 42 3.99 -2.80 15.07
CA PHE A 42 4.96 -2.70 13.99
C PHE A 42 5.17 -1.26 13.57
N THR A 43 6.41 -0.96 13.17
CA THR A 43 6.78 0.32 12.58
C THR A 43 7.12 0.09 11.12
N VAL A 44 6.54 0.87 10.21
CA VAL A 44 6.91 0.90 8.80
C VAL A 44 7.64 2.21 8.54
N GLU A 45 8.84 2.16 7.96
CA GLU A 45 9.66 3.32 7.61
C GLU A 45 10.06 3.28 6.15
N ILE A 46 10.03 4.43 5.48
CA ILE A 46 10.59 4.60 4.13
C ILE A 46 12.09 4.83 4.27
N THR A 47 12.90 3.84 3.93
CA THR A 47 14.34 3.87 4.15
C THR A 47 15.14 4.25 2.91
N GLY A 48 14.54 4.21 1.72
CA GLY A 48 15.27 4.53 0.49
C GLY A 48 14.43 4.47 -0.77
N ARG A 49 15.11 4.71 -1.89
CA ARG A 49 14.61 4.58 -3.26
C ARG A 49 15.74 3.99 -4.11
N GLU A 50 15.45 2.96 -4.89
CA GLU A 50 16.44 2.30 -5.73
C GLU A 50 15.83 1.72 -7.00
N ASN A 51 16.68 1.31 -7.94
CA ASN A 51 16.28 0.52 -9.09
C ASN A 51 16.61 -0.95 -8.81
N ILE A 52 15.60 -1.81 -8.84
CA ILE A 52 15.79 -3.26 -8.69
C ILE A 52 15.46 -3.98 -9.99
N THR A 53 16.17 -5.08 -10.24
CA THR A 53 15.79 -6.06 -11.26
C THR A 53 15.15 -7.25 -10.56
N VAL A 54 13.98 -7.69 -11.02
CA VAL A 54 13.34 -8.90 -10.50
C VAL A 54 13.58 -10.03 -11.48
N ASP A 55 14.19 -11.10 -10.99
CA ASP A 55 14.68 -12.21 -11.83
C ASP A 55 13.60 -12.89 -12.68
N ILE A 56 12.34 -12.83 -12.26
CA ILE A 56 11.26 -13.59 -12.92
C ILE A 56 10.84 -13.01 -14.27
N ASP A 57 10.80 -11.69 -14.38
CA ASP A 57 10.37 -10.99 -15.59
C ASP A 57 11.53 -10.22 -16.24
N ASN A 58 12.72 -10.25 -15.61
CA ASN A 58 13.90 -9.49 -15.99
C ASN A 58 13.57 -8.00 -16.21
N LYS A 59 12.59 -7.48 -15.46
CA LYS A 59 12.20 -6.08 -15.52
C LYS A 59 12.87 -5.27 -14.43
N ASN A 60 13.18 -4.05 -14.79
CA ASN A 60 13.68 -3.04 -13.88
C ASN A 60 12.51 -2.24 -13.32
N TYR A 61 12.50 -2.08 -12.01
CA TYR A 61 11.52 -1.31 -11.28
C TYR A 61 12.24 -0.24 -10.47
N GLU A 62 11.79 1.01 -10.62
CA GLU A 62 12.12 2.05 -9.65
C GLU A 62 11.19 1.92 -8.46
N VAL A 63 11.74 1.70 -7.27
CA VAL A 63 10.98 1.34 -6.07
C VAL A 63 11.33 2.19 -4.86
N TRP A 64 10.34 2.39 -4.00
CA TRP A 64 10.52 2.76 -2.60
C TRP A 64 10.86 1.53 -1.77
N ASN A 65 11.78 1.72 -0.82
CA ASN A 65 12.17 0.70 0.15
C ASN A 65 11.47 0.97 1.46
N LEU A 66 10.58 0.08 1.85
CA LEU A 66 9.88 0.12 3.12
C LEU A 66 10.48 -0.93 4.04
N THR A 67 10.86 -0.52 5.25
CA THR A 67 11.31 -1.43 6.30
C THR A 67 10.24 -1.51 7.37
N GLN A 68 9.76 -2.72 7.65
CA GLN A 68 8.90 -3.00 8.76
C GLN A 68 9.69 -3.70 9.88
N THR A 69 9.62 -3.17 11.10
CA THR A 69 10.11 -3.83 12.32
C THR A 69 8.94 -4.15 13.23
N THR A 70 9.01 -5.27 13.95
CA THR A 70 7.90 -5.71 14.80
C THR A 70 8.34 -5.95 16.24
N GLU A 71 7.45 -5.66 17.18
CA GLU A 71 7.65 -5.85 18.62
C GLU A 71 6.46 -6.59 19.22
N GLY A 72 6.68 -7.45 20.22
CA GLY A 72 5.61 -8.22 20.88
C GLY A 72 5.35 -9.61 20.27
N LYS A 73 4.10 -10.08 20.38
CA LYS A 73 3.69 -11.47 20.12
C LYS A 73 3.50 -11.77 18.62
N THR A 74 4.59 -11.75 17.87
CA THR A 74 4.64 -12.16 16.46
C THR A 74 5.87 -13.02 16.18
N ILE A 75 5.80 -13.84 15.13
CA ILE A 75 6.93 -14.64 14.62
C ILE A 75 7.79 -13.86 13.61
N VAL A 76 7.24 -12.79 13.03
CA VAL A 76 7.99 -11.89 12.16
C VAL A 76 8.95 -11.09 13.04
N GLU A 77 10.16 -10.84 12.52
CA GLU A 77 11.15 -9.96 13.14
C GLU A 77 11.23 -8.65 12.35
N LYS A 78 11.41 -8.79 11.03
CA LYS A 78 11.63 -7.68 10.11
C LYS A 78 11.09 -8.03 8.74
N MET A 79 10.61 -7.05 7.99
CA MET A 79 10.23 -7.21 6.59
C MET A 79 10.73 -6.03 5.77
N TYR A 80 11.17 -6.31 4.55
CA TYR A 80 11.47 -5.28 3.54
C TYR A 80 10.45 -5.40 2.41
N THR A 81 9.79 -4.31 2.08
CA THR A 81 8.81 -4.25 0.99
C THR A 81 9.28 -3.25 -0.05
N TYR A 82 9.30 -3.69 -1.30
CA TYR A 82 9.71 -2.90 -2.46
C TYR A 82 8.47 -2.51 -3.24
N VAL A 83 8.18 -1.22 -3.27
CA VAL A 83 6.93 -0.68 -3.78
C VAL A 83 7.24 0.23 -4.96
N ARG A 84 6.63 0.02 -6.13
CA ARG A 84 6.91 0.85 -7.31
C ARG A 84 6.61 2.32 -7.06
N VAL A 85 7.47 3.18 -7.58
CA VAL A 85 7.32 4.63 -7.38
C VAL A 85 6.09 5.17 -8.13
N ASP A 86 5.71 4.60 -9.27
CA ASP A 86 4.66 5.13 -10.15
C ASP A 86 3.24 4.96 -9.58
N ASP A 87 2.90 3.75 -9.14
CA ASP A 87 1.53 3.38 -8.76
C ASP A 87 1.43 2.76 -7.36
N LEU A 88 2.54 2.69 -6.64
CA LEU A 88 2.65 2.08 -5.33
C LEU A 88 2.27 0.58 -5.30
N ALA A 89 2.52 -0.13 -6.40
CA ALA A 89 2.36 -1.58 -6.45
C ALA A 89 3.50 -2.31 -5.76
N ASP A 90 3.18 -3.34 -4.98
CA ASP A 90 4.15 -4.24 -4.37
C ASP A 90 4.81 -5.06 -5.46
N VAL A 91 6.14 -5.00 -5.50
CA VAL A 91 6.99 -5.75 -6.43
C VAL A 91 7.53 -7.01 -5.75
N MET A 92 8.06 -6.83 -4.54
CA MET A 92 8.77 -7.86 -3.80
C MET A 92 8.68 -7.60 -2.30
N GLN A 93 8.63 -8.68 -1.52
CA GLN A 93 8.75 -8.66 -0.08
C GLN A 93 9.82 -9.64 0.39
N ILE A 94 10.59 -9.25 1.40
CA ILE A 94 11.55 -10.13 2.07
C ILE A 94 11.23 -10.13 3.56
N THR A 95 10.80 -11.28 4.06
CA THR A 95 10.38 -11.44 5.45
C THR A 95 11.43 -12.23 6.23
N TYR A 96 11.89 -11.66 7.33
CA TYR A 96 12.76 -12.27 8.31
C TYR A 96 11.94 -12.67 9.52
N LEU A 97 11.96 -13.95 9.87
CA LEU A 97 11.31 -14.50 11.03
C LEU A 97 12.30 -14.60 12.20
N LYS A 98 11.80 -14.55 13.43
CA LYS A 98 12.62 -14.61 14.67
C LYS A 98 13.42 -15.91 14.81
N ASN A 99 13.03 -16.97 14.11
CA ASN A 99 13.78 -18.21 14.01
C ASN A 99 14.92 -18.16 12.98
N LYS A 100 15.25 -16.97 12.45
CA LYS A 100 16.24 -16.70 11.39
C LYS A 100 15.86 -17.22 10.01
N GLN A 101 14.65 -17.72 9.81
CA GLN A 101 14.16 -18.06 8.48
C GLN A 101 13.92 -16.79 7.66
N LYS A 102 14.31 -16.85 6.39
CA LYS A 102 14.09 -15.80 5.40
C LYS A 102 13.12 -16.31 4.35
N MET A 103 12.08 -15.54 4.10
CA MET A 103 11.14 -15.75 3.01
C MET A 103 11.28 -14.62 1.99
N LYS A 104 11.08 -14.93 0.71
CA LYS A 104 11.04 -13.94 -0.38
C LYS A 104 9.78 -14.17 -1.20
N ASP A 105 8.99 -13.12 -1.35
CA ASP A 105 7.77 -13.11 -2.15
C ASP A 105 7.95 -12.13 -3.31
N ILE A 106 7.56 -12.56 -4.52
CA ILE A 106 7.58 -11.74 -5.73
C ILE A 106 6.17 -11.73 -6.33
N TYR A 107 5.68 -10.53 -6.66
CA TYR A 107 4.35 -10.32 -7.23
C TYR A 107 4.48 -10.10 -8.75
N SER A 108 3.82 -10.96 -9.54
CA SER A 108 3.88 -10.88 -11.01
C SER A 108 2.48 -10.96 -11.65
N PRO A 109 1.97 -9.88 -12.24
CA PRO A 109 2.55 -8.53 -12.24
C PRO A 109 2.57 -7.92 -10.82
N PRO A 110 3.36 -6.85 -10.59
CA PRO A 110 3.27 -6.09 -9.34
C PRO A 110 1.83 -5.66 -9.05
N ILE A 111 1.43 -5.73 -7.78
CA ILE A 111 0.04 -5.50 -7.36
C ILE A 111 -0.03 -4.46 -6.24
N PRO A 112 -0.84 -3.41 -6.35
CA PRO A 112 -1.03 -2.47 -5.25
C PRO A 112 -1.92 -3.08 -4.17
N PHE A 113 -1.43 -3.09 -2.93
CA PHE A 113 -2.23 -3.44 -1.75
C PHE A 113 -3.36 -2.43 -1.51
N ILE A 114 -3.10 -1.13 -1.79
CA ILE A 114 -4.08 -0.04 -1.72
C ILE A 114 -4.20 0.60 -3.11
N ARG A 115 -5.42 0.70 -3.64
CA ARG A 115 -5.67 1.46 -4.86
C ARG A 115 -6.00 2.91 -4.55
N TYR A 116 -5.21 3.81 -5.12
CA TYR A 116 -5.45 5.25 -5.11
C TYR A 116 -6.37 5.64 -6.28
N GLY A 117 -7.06 6.77 -6.17
CA GLY A 117 -7.90 7.28 -7.26
C GLY A 117 -9.21 6.53 -7.54
N VAL A 118 -9.56 5.49 -6.78
CA VAL A 118 -10.84 4.77 -6.92
C VAL A 118 -11.97 5.52 -6.21
N SER A 119 -13.21 5.36 -6.65
CA SER A 119 -14.44 5.91 -6.08
C SER A 119 -15.25 4.86 -5.29
N VAL A 120 -16.08 5.31 -4.34
CA VAL A 120 -16.97 4.40 -3.61
C VAL A 120 -17.93 3.74 -4.60
N GLY A 121 -18.01 2.41 -4.58
CA GLY A 121 -18.76 1.58 -5.52
C GLY A 121 -17.92 1.03 -6.67
N ASP A 122 -16.71 1.53 -6.91
CA ASP A 122 -15.82 0.99 -7.95
C ASP A 122 -15.47 -0.46 -7.64
N LYS A 123 -15.52 -1.30 -8.68
CA LYS A 123 -15.20 -2.72 -8.63
C LYS A 123 -14.07 -3.03 -9.58
N TRP A 124 -13.18 -3.93 -9.17
CA TRP A 124 -12.11 -4.41 -10.02
C TRP A 124 -11.75 -5.85 -9.68
N ASN A 125 -11.14 -6.51 -10.65
CA ASN A 125 -10.55 -7.83 -10.46
C ASN A 125 -9.03 -7.68 -10.43
N ALA A 126 -8.38 -8.41 -9.53
CA ALA A 126 -6.94 -8.58 -9.51
C ALA A 126 -6.62 -10.04 -9.79
N SER A 127 -5.61 -10.27 -10.62
CA SER A 127 -5.01 -11.59 -10.76
C SER A 127 -3.51 -11.45 -10.91
N TYR A 128 -2.78 -12.19 -10.08
CA TYR A 128 -1.33 -12.18 -10.08
C TYR A 128 -0.79 -13.54 -9.64
N GLN A 129 0.45 -13.81 -10.02
CA GLN A 129 1.24 -14.91 -9.50
C GLN A 129 2.04 -14.40 -8.31
N LEU A 130 1.91 -15.10 -7.18
CA LEU A 130 2.77 -14.94 -6.02
C LEU A 130 3.81 -16.05 -6.05
N LEU A 131 5.07 -15.65 -6.21
CA LEU A 131 6.20 -16.57 -6.14
C LEU A 131 6.86 -16.46 -4.78
N SER A 132 6.69 -17.49 -3.97
CA SER A 132 7.19 -17.56 -2.61
C SER A 132 8.37 -18.51 -2.52
N TYR A 133 9.50 -18.02 -2.00
CA TYR A 133 10.64 -18.81 -1.63
C TYR A 133 10.69 -18.94 -0.10
N ASP A 134 10.55 -20.16 0.40
CA ASP A 134 10.51 -20.46 1.84
C ASP A 134 11.90 -20.64 2.48
N GLY A 135 12.97 -20.42 1.71
CA GLY A 135 14.36 -20.72 2.09
C GLY A 135 14.86 -22.07 1.56
N LYS A 136 14.00 -22.88 0.94
CA LYS A 136 14.35 -24.19 0.37
C LYS A 136 13.91 -24.32 -1.08
N LYS A 137 12.67 -23.95 -1.40
CA LYS A 137 12.09 -24.10 -2.74
C LYS A 137 11.18 -22.94 -3.10
N TRP A 138 11.01 -22.77 -4.40
CA TRP A 138 10.01 -21.86 -4.95
C TRP A 138 8.65 -22.53 -5.04
N GLN A 139 7.61 -21.75 -4.73
CA GLN A 139 6.22 -22.12 -4.89
C GLN A 139 5.51 -21.01 -5.64
N ILE A 140 4.63 -21.38 -6.57
CA ILE A 140 3.84 -20.44 -7.35
C ILE A 140 2.38 -20.59 -6.92
N THR A 141 1.78 -19.51 -6.46
CA THR A 141 0.36 -19.41 -6.16
C THR A 141 -0.29 -18.43 -7.12
N VAL A 142 -1.36 -18.84 -7.81
CA VAL A 142 -2.16 -17.91 -8.62
C VAL A 142 -3.25 -17.34 -7.73
N VAL A 143 -3.21 -16.03 -7.51
CA VAL A 143 -4.20 -15.30 -6.72
C VAL A 143 -5.20 -14.64 -7.65
N LYS A 144 -6.49 -14.70 -7.26
CA LYS A 144 -7.60 -14.06 -7.96
C LYS A 144 -8.52 -13.43 -6.93
N GLU A 145 -8.72 -12.13 -7.05
CA GLU A 145 -9.49 -11.33 -6.08
C GLU A 145 -10.50 -10.46 -6.82
N ASN A 146 -11.67 -10.34 -6.23
CA ASN A 146 -12.69 -9.39 -6.64
C ASN A 146 -12.80 -8.35 -5.52
N CYS A 147 -12.58 -7.09 -5.86
CA CYS A 147 -12.50 -6.01 -4.90
C CYS A 147 -13.58 -4.96 -5.19
N GLU A 148 -14.02 -4.27 -4.13
CA GLU A 148 -14.95 -3.15 -4.22
C GLU A 148 -14.57 -2.08 -3.20
N CYS A 149 -14.54 -0.81 -3.62
CA CYS A 149 -14.38 0.31 -2.68
C CYS A 149 -15.70 0.54 -1.95
N LYS A 150 -15.79 0.12 -0.69
CA LYS A 150 -17.02 0.27 0.13
C LYS A 150 -17.13 1.63 0.82
N SER A 151 -16.02 2.24 1.15
CA SER A 151 -15.96 3.54 1.83
C SER A 151 -14.61 4.21 1.59
N LYS A 152 -14.54 5.51 1.88
CA LYS A 152 -13.31 6.29 1.95
C LYS A 152 -13.28 7.03 3.27
N GLU A 153 -12.20 6.92 4.01
CA GLU A 153 -11.94 7.82 5.12
C GLU A 153 -11.18 9.05 4.63
N LYS A 154 -11.60 10.23 5.09
CA LYS A 154 -10.79 11.44 4.93
C LYS A 154 -9.63 11.35 5.91
N ILE A 155 -8.47 10.90 5.43
CA ILE A 155 -7.25 10.95 6.22
C ILE A 155 -6.85 12.42 6.33
N LYS A 156 -6.96 13.00 7.53
CA LYS A 156 -6.33 14.28 7.83
C LYS A 156 -4.84 14.02 8.01
N ILE A 157 -4.02 14.47 7.06
CA ILE A 157 -2.57 14.48 7.25
C ILE A 157 -2.28 15.60 8.26
N PRO A 158 -1.68 15.32 9.44
CA PRO A 158 -1.25 16.36 10.34
C PRO A 158 -0.23 17.24 9.61
N ILE A 159 -0.52 18.54 9.53
CA ILE A 159 0.46 19.52 9.07
C ILE A 159 1.47 19.63 10.21
N GLY A 160 2.70 19.19 9.96
CA GLY A 160 3.83 19.35 10.88
C GLY A 160 4.26 20.80 11.01
#